data_AF-A0A2K0TIT1-F1
#
_entry.id   AF-A0A2K0TIT1-F1
#
_cell.length_a   1.000
_cell.length_b   1.000
_cell.length_c   1.000
_cell.angle_alpha   90.00
_cell.angle_beta   90.00
_cell.angle_gamma   90.00
#
_symmetry.space_group_name_H-M   'P 1'
#
loop_
_entity.id
_entity.type
_entity.pdbx_description
1 polymer ?
#
loop_
_entity_poly.entity_id
_entity_poly.type
_entity_poly.pdbx_seq_one_letter_code
_entity_poly.pdbx_strand_id
1 'polypeptide(L)'
;MKSTILILATAALASTLSERSASASPPQTLDRVWSGVKQSGSGFTSVTGTFTVPKGGKNFGPSIWVGIDGSTECPGGGPLQTGVRLTGNGTAFGWFEWVPLSAPVFTNFEVSEGDDIRMTINAFGPSSGSAILDNLSTGQSVSHTFTSVDAPPDAPLCQKSVEWIVEDYNNSGGNDTGIVASPDYGTITIRNASAQGSAGKVTPEGGELIELFDTRTSTVLSQCSAENEEVTCKYIGPPTDN
;
A
#
# COMPACT_ATOMS: atom_id res chain seq x y z
N MET A 1 35.96 70.25 17.12
CA MET A 1 36.23 69.09 18.01
C MET A 1 34.92 68.58 18.59
N LYS A 2 34.41 67.48 18.03
CA LYS A 2 33.75 66.33 18.67
C LYS A 2 32.93 65.61 17.60
N SER A 3 33.45 64.43 17.22
CA SER A 3 32.76 63.45 16.38
C SER A 3 31.50 62.95 17.06
N THR A 4 30.46 62.68 16.28
CA THR A 4 29.45 61.71 16.66
C THR A 4 29.17 60.86 15.43
N ILE A 5 29.59 59.61 15.53
CA ILE A 5 29.30 58.53 14.59
C ILE A 5 27.84 58.15 14.79
N LEU A 6 27.06 58.11 13.70
CA LEU A 6 25.76 57.43 13.70
C LEU A 6 25.78 56.36 12.59
N ILE A 7 25.54 55.13 13.03
CA ILE A 7 25.65 53.88 12.30
C ILE A 7 24.52 53.79 11.27
N LEU A 8 24.86 53.60 9.98
CA LEU A 8 23.89 53.18 8.96
C LEU A 8 23.56 51.70 9.20
N ALA A 9 22.34 51.42 9.67
CA ALA A 9 21.79 50.07 9.64
C ALA A 9 21.25 49.79 8.22
N THR A 10 21.97 48.96 7.46
CA THR A 10 21.46 48.38 6.21
C THR A 10 20.40 47.34 6.54
N ALA A 11 19.13 47.62 6.24
CA ALA A 11 18.06 46.63 6.28
C ALA A 11 18.24 45.66 5.11
N ALA A 12 18.63 44.42 5.39
CA ALA A 12 18.58 43.33 4.44
C ALA A 12 17.12 42.94 4.21
N LEU A 13 16.62 43.12 2.98
CA LEU A 13 15.34 42.57 2.53
C LEU A 13 15.49 41.05 2.41
N ALA A 14 15.10 40.34 3.46
CA ALA A 14 14.93 38.89 3.40
C ALA A 14 13.68 38.60 2.55
N SER A 15 13.89 37.97 1.40
CA SER A 15 12.82 37.42 0.57
C SER A 15 12.09 36.34 1.35
N THR A 16 10.85 36.60 1.73
CA THR A 16 9.96 35.61 2.33
C THR A 16 9.60 34.57 1.26
N LEU A 17 10.22 33.39 1.34
CA LEU A 17 9.73 32.20 0.64
C LEU A 17 8.33 31.91 1.18
N SER A 18 7.34 32.01 0.31
CA SER A 18 5.96 31.60 0.58
C SER A 18 5.98 30.11 0.92
N GLU A 19 5.73 29.77 2.19
CA GLU A 19 5.40 28.40 2.58
C GLU A 19 4.14 28.00 1.81
N ARG A 20 4.33 27.14 0.82
CA ARG A 20 3.23 26.49 0.12
C ARG A 20 2.59 25.55 1.13
N SER A 21 1.55 26.04 1.80
CA SER A 21 0.63 25.21 2.58
C SER A 21 0.10 24.14 1.63
N ALA A 22 0.64 22.92 1.75
CA ALA A 22 0.07 21.73 1.16
C ALA A 22 -1.18 21.41 1.98
N SER A 23 -2.30 22.06 1.63
CA SER A 23 -3.61 21.54 1.95
C SER A 23 -3.76 20.23 1.17
N ALA A 24 -3.26 19.13 1.74
CA ALA A 24 -3.55 17.79 1.26
C ALA A 24 -5.06 17.60 1.38
N SER A 25 -5.74 17.44 0.24
CA SER A 25 -7.12 16.98 0.21
C SER A 25 -7.20 15.67 1.00
N PRO A 26 -8.20 15.46 1.87
CA PRO A 26 -8.31 14.23 2.63
C PRO A 26 -8.39 13.04 1.66
N PRO A 27 -7.57 11.98 1.82
CA PRO A 27 -7.65 10.80 0.96
C PRO A 27 -9.06 10.22 0.97
N GLN A 28 -9.45 9.63 -0.15
CA GLN A 28 -10.72 8.92 -0.27
C GLN A 28 -10.74 7.80 0.76
N THR A 29 -11.92 7.47 1.31
CA THR A 29 -12.05 6.74 2.58
C THR A 29 -11.41 5.35 2.61
N LEU A 30 -11.10 4.74 1.46
CA LEU A 30 -10.41 3.45 1.35
C LEU A 30 -8.88 3.56 1.47
N ASP A 31 -8.28 4.64 0.97
CA ASP A 31 -6.81 4.81 0.94
C ASP A 31 -6.21 5.14 2.32
N ARG A 32 -7.05 5.48 3.30
CA ARG A 32 -6.61 5.96 4.61
C ARG A 32 -5.94 4.89 5.46
N VAL A 33 -6.25 3.62 5.19
CA VAL A 33 -5.64 2.46 5.84
C VAL A 33 -4.49 1.89 5.04
N TRP A 34 -4.15 2.49 3.89
CA TRP A 34 -3.10 2.03 3.00
C TRP A 34 -1.86 2.88 3.15
N SER A 35 -0.72 2.25 2.89
CA SER A 35 0.59 2.86 2.75
C SER A 35 1.24 2.19 1.55
N GLY A 36 1.65 2.96 0.54
CA GLY A 36 2.20 2.34 -0.66
C GLY A 36 2.31 3.29 -1.82
N VAL A 37 2.13 2.72 -3.01
CA VAL A 37 2.11 3.47 -4.25
C VAL A 37 1.10 2.87 -5.22
N LYS A 38 0.41 3.75 -5.93
CA LYS A 38 -0.52 3.44 -7.01
C LYS A 38 0.04 3.92 -8.33
N GLN A 39 -0.06 3.09 -9.35
CA GLN A 39 0.14 3.49 -10.74
C GLN A 39 -1.21 3.52 -11.45
N SER A 40 -1.51 4.64 -12.09
CA SER A 40 -2.71 4.79 -12.91
C SER A 40 -2.37 4.58 -14.39
N GLY A 41 -3.27 3.96 -15.12
CA GLY A 41 -3.05 3.56 -16.50
C GLY A 41 -4.28 2.91 -17.12
N SER A 42 -4.06 1.98 -18.04
CA SER A 42 -5.16 1.29 -18.72
C SER A 42 -4.76 -0.11 -19.18
N GLY A 43 -5.71 -1.03 -19.10
CA GLY A 43 -5.56 -2.41 -19.53
C GLY A 43 -4.43 -3.12 -18.78
N PHE A 44 -4.34 -2.90 -17.47
CA PHE A 44 -3.44 -3.67 -16.62
C PHE A 44 -3.85 -5.14 -16.60
N THR A 45 -2.90 -6.01 -16.92
CA THR A 45 -3.10 -7.46 -17.01
C THR A 45 -2.30 -8.23 -15.96
N SER A 46 -1.30 -7.61 -15.35
CA SER A 46 -0.51 -8.23 -14.28
C SER A 46 0.11 -7.19 -13.38
N VAL A 47 0.23 -7.51 -12.10
CA VAL A 47 1.05 -6.80 -11.11
C VAL A 47 1.77 -7.82 -10.24
N THR A 48 3.03 -7.55 -9.93
CA THR A 48 3.84 -8.41 -9.07
C THR A 48 4.72 -7.58 -8.14
N GLY A 49 5.07 -8.16 -7.00
CA GLY A 49 6.02 -7.62 -6.05
C GLY A 49 6.52 -8.72 -5.10
N THR A 50 7.72 -8.57 -4.58
CA THR A 50 8.30 -9.49 -3.59
C THR A 50 8.60 -8.74 -2.32
N PHE A 51 8.26 -9.26 -1.16
CA PHE A 51 8.67 -8.69 0.12
C PHE A 51 9.22 -9.79 1.02
N THR A 52 10.07 -9.39 1.97
CA THR A 52 10.53 -10.29 3.02
C THR A 52 9.58 -10.15 4.21
N VAL A 53 9.04 -11.27 4.71
CA VAL A 53 8.11 -11.28 5.85
C VAL A 53 8.81 -10.67 7.06
N PRO A 54 8.36 -9.51 7.55
CA PRO A 54 8.99 -8.86 8.68
C PRO A 54 8.67 -9.65 9.95
N LYS A 55 9.41 -9.35 11.01
CA LYS A 55 9.04 -9.80 12.35
C LYS A 55 7.67 -9.22 12.72
N GLY A 56 6.75 -10.09 13.14
CA GLY A 56 5.43 -9.65 13.61
C GLY A 56 5.55 -8.73 14.83
N GLY A 57 4.78 -7.63 14.84
CA GLY A 57 4.58 -6.83 16.05
C GLY A 57 3.84 -7.64 17.12
N LYS A 58 3.87 -7.23 18.41
CA LYS A 58 3.31 -8.04 19.53
C LYS A 58 1.77 -8.06 19.64
N ASN A 59 1.05 -7.18 18.96
CA ASN A 59 -0.41 -7.05 19.10
C ASN A 59 -1.19 -7.12 17.79
N PHE A 60 -0.70 -6.49 16.71
CA PHE A 60 -1.24 -6.59 15.36
C PHE A 60 -0.12 -6.49 14.33
N GLY A 61 -0.34 -6.99 13.10
CA GLY A 61 0.56 -6.83 11.96
C GLY A 61 -0.16 -6.20 10.77
N PRO A 62 0.57 -5.75 9.73
CA PRO A 62 -0.02 -5.24 8.50
C PRO A 62 -0.45 -6.40 7.57
N SER A 63 -1.28 -6.09 6.57
CA SER A 63 -1.34 -6.88 5.33
C SER A 63 -0.40 -6.28 4.30
N ILE A 64 0.39 -7.08 3.60
CA ILE A 64 1.23 -6.64 2.48
C ILE A 64 0.68 -7.32 1.23
N TRP A 65 0.35 -6.56 0.19
CA TRP A 65 -0.32 -7.09 -0.99
C TRP A 65 -0.05 -6.29 -2.26
N VAL A 66 -0.37 -6.92 -3.41
CA VAL A 66 -0.46 -6.27 -4.72
C VAL A 66 -1.87 -6.42 -5.28
N GLY A 67 -2.33 -5.42 -6.03
CA GLY A 67 -3.70 -5.38 -6.54
C GLY A 67 -3.83 -4.68 -7.89
N ILE A 68 -4.96 -4.97 -8.54
CA ILE A 68 -5.47 -4.23 -9.69
C ILE A 68 -6.80 -3.58 -9.28
N ASP A 69 -6.96 -2.29 -9.59
CA ASP A 69 -8.12 -1.43 -9.29
C ASP A 69 -8.31 -1.07 -7.80
N GLY A 70 -9.55 -0.92 -7.30
CA GLY A 70 -9.79 -0.51 -5.91
C GLY A 70 -9.57 0.97 -5.57
N SER A 71 -8.92 1.72 -6.46
CA SER A 71 -8.73 3.17 -6.35
C SER A 71 -9.87 3.98 -6.97
N THR A 72 -9.79 5.31 -6.90
CA THR A 72 -10.81 6.24 -7.43
C THR A 72 -11.12 6.07 -8.92
N GLU A 73 -10.20 5.48 -9.66
CA GLU A 73 -10.29 5.27 -11.10
C GLU A 73 -11.25 4.12 -11.47
N CYS A 74 -11.61 3.27 -10.50
CA CYS A 74 -12.61 2.21 -10.64
C CYS A 74 -13.68 2.26 -9.53
N PRO A 75 -14.57 3.27 -9.53
CA PRO A 75 -15.59 3.40 -8.48
C PRO A 75 -16.50 2.16 -8.43
N GLY A 76 -16.47 1.46 -7.30
CA GLY A 76 -17.30 0.27 -7.07
C GLY A 76 -16.78 -1.02 -7.70
N GLY A 77 -15.61 -1.02 -8.35
CA GLY A 77 -14.97 -2.21 -8.92
C GLY A 77 -13.61 -2.52 -8.28
N GLY A 78 -13.32 -3.82 -8.08
CA GLY A 78 -12.06 -4.26 -7.46
C GLY A 78 -11.85 -3.73 -6.02
N PRO A 79 -10.63 -3.88 -5.46
CA PRO A 79 -9.47 -4.50 -6.08
C PRO A 79 -9.59 -6.03 -6.23
N LEU A 80 -8.93 -6.58 -7.27
CA LEU A 80 -8.51 -7.97 -7.31
C LEU A 80 -7.07 -8.05 -6.77
N GLN A 81 -6.87 -8.73 -5.65
CA GLN A 81 -5.67 -8.59 -4.85
C GLN A 81 -5.23 -9.89 -4.15
N THR A 82 -3.94 -9.97 -3.82
CA THR A 82 -3.37 -11.07 -3.06
C THR A 82 -2.14 -10.63 -2.30
N GLY A 83 -1.92 -11.28 -1.17
CA GLY A 83 -0.79 -10.96 -0.32
C GLY A 83 -0.75 -11.80 0.94
N VAL A 84 -0.05 -11.28 1.94
CA VAL A 84 0.13 -11.92 3.24
C VAL A 84 -0.40 -10.99 4.31
N ARG A 85 -1.13 -11.56 5.26
CA ARG A 85 -1.53 -10.87 6.48
C ARG A 85 -0.66 -11.35 7.63
N LEU A 86 0.02 -10.42 8.30
CA LEU A 86 0.70 -10.71 9.56
C LEU A 86 -0.26 -10.46 10.71
N THR A 87 -0.26 -11.38 11.66
CA THR A 87 -0.95 -11.20 12.92
C THR A 87 0.04 -10.73 13.99
N GLY A 88 -0.49 -10.12 15.04
CA GLY A 88 0.31 -9.65 16.17
C GLY A 88 0.95 -10.73 17.05
N ASN A 89 0.72 -12.01 16.79
CA ASN A 89 1.33 -13.08 17.59
C ASN A 89 2.44 -13.82 16.86
N GLY A 90 2.98 -13.22 15.78
CA GLY A 90 4.04 -13.81 14.97
C GLY A 90 3.55 -14.90 14.01
N THR A 91 2.23 -15.02 13.78
CA THR A 91 1.70 -15.87 12.72
C THR A 91 1.39 -15.04 11.47
N ALA A 92 1.54 -15.63 10.30
CA ALA A 92 1.24 -15.01 9.02
C ALA A 92 0.52 -16.00 8.10
N PHE A 93 -0.33 -15.49 7.21
CA PHE A 93 -1.02 -16.34 6.24
C PHE A 93 -1.24 -15.61 4.91
N GLY A 94 -1.15 -16.38 3.82
CA GLY A 94 -1.43 -15.91 2.47
C GLY A 94 -2.94 -15.87 2.19
N TRP A 95 -3.40 -14.86 1.46
CA TRP A 95 -4.80 -14.66 1.13
C TRP A 95 -4.98 -14.11 -0.29
N PHE A 96 -6.19 -14.21 -0.81
CA PHE A 96 -6.62 -13.64 -2.09
C PHE A 96 -8.00 -13.03 -1.94
N GLU A 97 -8.35 -12.03 -2.74
CA GLU A 97 -9.66 -11.37 -2.65
C GLU A 97 -10.03 -10.71 -3.97
N TRP A 98 -11.33 -10.70 -4.25
CA TRP A 98 -11.93 -9.80 -5.23
C TRP A 98 -13.02 -9.00 -4.53
N VAL A 99 -12.69 -7.78 -4.15
CA VAL A 99 -13.59 -6.90 -3.39
C VAL A 99 -14.86 -6.60 -4.20
N PRO A 100 -16.06 -6.60 -3.56
CA PRO A 100 -16.32 -6.62 -2.12
C PRO A 100 -16.58 -8.02 -1.52
N LEU A 101 -16.19 -9.09 -2.21
CA LEU A 101 -16.35 -10.45 -1.67
C LEU A 101 -15.31 -10.74 -0.58
N SER A 102 -15.56 -11.76 0.23
CA SER A 102 -14.66 -12.17 1.31
C SER A 102 -13.25 -12.50 0.82
N ALA A 103 -12.22 -12.25 1.63
CA ALA A 103 -10.84 -12.70 1.42
C ALA A 103 -10.57 -14.11 1.98
N PRO A 104 -10.51 -15.19 1.18
CA PRO A 104 -10.17 -16.52 1.66
C PRO A 104 -8.66 -16.67 1.86
N VAL A 105 -8.28 -17.61 2.73
CA VAL A 105 -6.88 -17.92 3.06
C VAL A 105 -6.41 -19.12 2.23
N PHE A 106 -5.16 -19.08 1.77
CA PHE A 106 -4.49 -20.26 1.24
C PHE A 106 -4.08 -21.20 2.38
N THR A 107 -4.84 -22.27 2.62
CA THR A 107 -4.63 -23.16 3.78
C THR A 107 -3.38 -24.05 3.69
N ASN A 108 -2.80 -24.20 2.49
CA ASN A 108 -1.63 -25.04 2.23
C ASN A 108 -0.42 -24.20 1.80
N PHE A 109 -0.24 -23.02 2.41
CA PHE A 109 0.87 -22.12 2.14
C PHE A 109 1.46 -21.63 3.45
N GLU A 110 2.68 -22.09 3.75
CA GLU A 110 3.37 -21.73 4.98
C GLU A 110 4.12 -20.40 4.79
N VAL A 111 3.98 -19.51 5.78
CA VAL A 111 4.60 -18.19 5.80
C VAL A 111 5.29 -17.99 7.14
N SER A 112 6.61 -17.82 7.11
CA SER A 112 7.43 -17.59 8.30
C SER A 112 8.13 -16.24 8.24
N GLU A 113 8.51 -15.69 9.41
CA GLU A 113 9.39 -14.53 9.50
C GLU A 113 10.68 -14.77 8.68
N GLY A 114 11.07 -13.80 7.87
CA GLY A 114 12.24 -13.87 7.00
C GLY A 114 12.02 -14.55 5.66
N ASP A 115 10.84 -15.12 5.38
CA ASP A 115 10.55 -15.69 4.07
C ASP A 115 10.42 -14.59 3.01
N ASP A 116 10.91 -14.87 1.80
CA ASP A 116 10.71 -14.03 0.64
C ASP A 116 9.44 -14.47 -0.10
N ILE A 117 8.39 -13.66 -0.02
CA ILE A 117 7.11 -13.95 -0.65
C ILE A 117 6.93 -13.08 -1.89
N ARG A 118 6.77 -13.72 -3.06
CA ARG A 118 6.33 -13.07 -4.29
C ARG A 118 4.82 -13.16 -4.41
N MET A 119 4.21 -12.02 -4.66
CA MET A 119 2.78 -11.86 -4.86
C MET A 119 2.53 -11.49 -6.31
N THR A 120 1.56 -12.13 -6.96
CA THR A 120 1.21 -11.83 -8.36
C THR A 120 -0.29 -11.90 -8.56
N ILE A 121 -0.83 -10.85 -9.20
CA ILE A 121 -2.18 -10.87 -9.77
C ILE A 121 -2.06 -10.89 -11.28
N ASN A 122 -2.90 -11.68 -11.93
CA ASN A 122 -3.16 -11.58 -13.37
C ASN A 122 -4.65 -11.29 -13.59
N ALA A 123 -4.96 -10.36 -14.49
CA ALA A 123 -6.32 -10.10 -14.95
C ALA A 123 -6.47 -10.59 -16.39
N PHE A 124 -7.46 -11.44 -16.64
CA PHE A 124 -7.81 -11.99 -17.95
C PHE A 124 -9.04 -11.28 -18.54
N GLY A 125 -9.12 -9.97 -18.30
CA GLY A 125 -10.27 -9.12 -18.61
C GLY A 125 -11.03 -8.68 -17.36
N PRO A 126 -12.22 -8.06 -17.53
CA PRO A 126 -12.95 -7.42 -16.43
C PRO A 126 -13.51 -8.37 -15.36
N SER A 127 -13.62 -9.67 -15.65
CA SER A 127 -14.36 -10.63 -14.81
C SER A 127 -13.65 -11.97 -14.63
N SER A 128 -12.33 -12.04 -14.84
CA SER A 128 -11.54 -13.23 -14.53
C SER A 128 -10.08 -12.89 -14.31
N GLY A 129 -9.36 -13.75 -13.58
CA GLY A 129 -7.98 -13.50 -13.20
C GLY A 129 -7.37 -14.64 -12.40
N SER A 130 -6.20 -14.40 -11.82
CA SER A 130 -5.57 -15.33 -10.88
C SER A 130 -4.78 -14.57 -9.81
N ALA A 131 -4.84 -15.06 -8.57
CA ALA A 131 -3.97 -14.67 -7.47
C ALA A 131 -2.95 -15.78 -7.21
N ILE A 132 -1.66 -15.42 -7.13
CA ILE A 132 -0.56 -16.35 -6.95
C ILE A 132 0.35 -15.83 -5.83
N LEU A 133 0.71 -16.73 -4.91
CA LEU A 133 1.76 -16.51 -3.93
C LEU A 133 2.84 -17.58 -4.10
N ASP A 134 4.09 -17.13 -4.23
CA ASP A 134 5.27 -17.99 -4.20
C ASP A 134 6.09 -17.67 -2.96
N ASN A 135 6.33 -18.67 -2.11
CA ASN A 135 7.32 -18.57 -1.06
C ASN A 135 8.67 -18.98 -1.65
N LEU A 136 9.47 -17.99 -2.03
CA LEU A 136 10.76 -18.19 -2.70
C LEU A 136 11.80 -18.83 -1.77
N SER A 137 11.62 -18.71 -0.45
CA SER A 137 12.50 -19.34 0.55
C SER A 137 12.27 -20.84 0.67
N THR A 138 11.02 -21.30 0.54
CA THR A 138 10.64 -22.72 0.70
C THR A 138 10.38 -23.43 -0.64
N GLY A 139 10.14 -22.68 -1.71
CA GLY A 139 9.72 -23.18 -3.02
C GLY A 139 8.23 -23.53 -3.11
N GLN A 140 7.43 -23.25 -2.07
CA GLN A 140 5.97 -23.45 -2.12
C GLN A 140 5.32 -22.41 -3.03
N SER A 141 4.28 -22.83 -3.76
CA SER A 141 3.48 -21.96 -4.62
C SER A 141 2.01 -22.34 -4.50
N VAL A 142 1.14 -21.35 -4.37
CA VAL A 142 -0.32 -21.50 -4.36
C VAL A 142 -0.94 -20.51 -5.32
N SER A 143 -2.06 -20.91 -5.93
CA SER A 143 -2.79 -20.08 -6.87
C SER A 143 -4.29 -20.28 -6.70
N HIS A 144 -5.05 -19.21 -6.88
CA HIS A 144 -6.49 -19.24 -7.06
C HIS A 144 -6.84 -18.60 -8.39
N THR A 145 -7.66 -19.27 -9.20
CA THR A 145 -8.15 -18.75 -10.48
C THR A 145 -9.58 -18.27 -10.29
N PHE A 146 -9.80 -16.99 -10.61
CA PHE A 146 -11.11 -16.37 -10.61
C PHE A 146 -11.72 -16.46 -12.00
N THR A 147 -12.97 -16.88 -12.04
CA THR A 147 -13.80 -16.93 -13.23
C THR A 147 -14.94 -15.90 -13.11
N SER A 148 -15.78 -15.79 -14.14
CA SER A 148 -16.91 -14.87 -14.14
C SER A 148 -17.94 -15.14 -13.03
N VAL A 149 -17.94 -16.33 -12.42
CA VAL A 149 -18.82 -16.62 -11.28
C VAL A 149 -18.24 -16.14 -9.95
N ASP A 150 -16.92 -15.91 -9.89
CA ASP A 150 -16.21 -15.39 -8.72
C ASP A 150 -16.15 -13.85 -8.76
N ALA A 151 -16.23 -13.25 -9.95
CA ALA A 151 -16.26 -11.80 -10.11
C ALA A 151 -17.60 -11.23 -9.58
N PRO A 152 -17.57 -10.16 -8.76
CA PRO A 152 -18.79 -9.51 -8.33
C PRO A 152 -19.48 -8.84 -9.54
N PRO A 153 -20.77 -9.14 -9.80
CA PRO A 153 -21.43 -8.80 -11.05
C PRO A 153 -21.56 -7.29 -11.30
N ASP A 154 -21.66 -6.51 -10.22
CA ASP A 154 -21.79 -5.05 -10.27
C ASP A 154 -20.46 -4.32 -10.03
N ALA A 155 -19.36 -5.07 -9.92
CA ALA A 155 -18.03 -4.57 -9.56
C ALA A 155 -16.90 -5.21 -10.40
N PRO A 156 -17.00 -5.20 -11.75
CA PRO A 156 -15.94 -5.73 -12.61
C PRO A 156 -14.66 -4.88 -12.50
N LEU A 157 -13.53 -5.47 -12.87
CA LEU A 157 -12.27 -4.72 -13.00
C LEU A 157 -12.37 -3.70 -14.14
N CYS A 158 -11.91 -2.49 -13.86
CA CYS A 158 -11.68 -1.45 -14.84
C CYS A 158 -10.30 -1.58 -15.50
N GLN A 159 -9.36 -2.25 -14.82
CA GLN A 159 -7.96 -2.42 -15.20
C GLN A 159 -7.24 -1.07 -15.41
N LYS A 160 -7.48 -0.12 -14.50
CA LYS A 160 -7.02 1.27 -14.57
C LYS A 160 -6.02 1.66 -13.50
N SER A 161 -5.91 0.89 -12.43
CA SER A 161 -4.81 1.05 -11.47
C SER A 161 -4.16 -0.27 -11.12
N VAL A 162 -2.92 -0.16 -10.65
CA VAL A 162 -2.22 -1.21 -9.92
C VAL A 162 -1.57 -0.60 -8.70
N GLU A 163 -1.43 -1.39 -7.65
CA GLU A 163 -0.94 -0.88 -6.38
C GLU A 163 -0.11 -1.92 -5.62
N TRP A 164 0.86 -1.41 -4.85
CA TRP A 164 1.73 -2.18 -3.96
C TRP A 164 1.59 -1.58 -2.56
N ILE A 165 0.90 -2.29 -1.67
CA ILE A 165 0.34 -1.71 -0.44
C ILE A 165 0.78 -2.49 0.80
N VAL A 166 1.01 -1.72 1.86
CA VAL A 166 1.03 -2.13 3.26
C VAL A 166 -0.22 -1.55 3.92
N GLU A 167 -1.12 -2.40 4.35
CA GLU A 167 -2.45 -2.03 4.84
C GLU A 167 -2.61 -2.31 6.34
N ASP A 168 -3.17 -1.33 7.05
CA ASP A 168 -3.74 -1.51 8.38
C ASP A 168 -5.16 -2.07 8.30
N TYR A 169 -5.24 -3.39 8.15
CA TYR A 169 -6.52 -4.07 7.96
C TYR A 169 -7.43 -4.00 9.21
N ASN A 170 -6.90 -3.67 10.40
CA ASN A 170 -7.70 -3.61 11.63
C ASN A 170 -8.61 -2.39 11.67
N ASN A 171 -8.27 -1.35 10.91
CA ASN A 171 -9.06 -0.13 10.78
C ASN A 171 -9.77 -0.05 9.41
N SER A 172 -9.78 -1.15 8.65
CA SER A 172 -10.47 -1.25 7.35
C SER A 172 -12.00 -1.19 7.48
N GLY A 173 -12.69 -0.88 6.38
CA GLY A 173 -14.17 -0.90 6.32
C GLY A 173 -14.88 0.34 6.88
N GLY A 174 -14.19 1.48 7.02
CA GLY A 174 -14.78 2.73 7.51
C GLY A 174 -15.09 2.74 9.01
N ASN A 175 -14.68 1.68 9.72
CA ASN A 175 -14.90 1.45 11.13
C ASN A 175 -13.62 1.73 11.92
N ASP A 176 -12.97 2.86 11.67
CA ASP A 176 -11.95 3.41 12.58
C ASP A 176 -12.66 3.81 13.88
N THR A 177 -13.05 2.79 14.65
CA THR A 177 -13.87 2.87 15.85
C THR A 177 -13.06 3.33 17.06
N GLY A 178 -11.76 3.61 16.88
CA GLY A 178 -10.84 4.03 17.94
C GLY A 178 -10.42 2.92 18.90
N ILE A 179 -10.65 1.65 18.55
CA ILE A 179 -10.35 0.51 19.44
C ILE A 179 -8.96 -0.10 19.18
N VAL A 180 -8.41 0.03 17.96
CA VAL A 180 -7.15 -0.62 17.58
C VAL A 180 -6.13 0.40 17.05
N ALA A 181 -4.94 0.42 17.66
CA ALA A 181 -3.81 1.18 17.17
C ALA A 181 -3.26 0.54 15.88
N SER A 182 -2.85 1.36 14.91
CA SER A 182 -2.22 0.87 13.68
C SER A 182 -0.92 0.16 14.01
N PRO A 183 -0.61 -0.99 13.36
CA PRO A 183 0.56 -1.78 13.70
C PRO A 183 1.85 -1.03 13.34
N ASP A 184 2.79 -0.93 14.29
CA ASP A 184 4.17 -0.57 13.96
C ASP A 184 4.83 -1.72 13.21
N TYR A 185 4.88 -1.60 11.88
CA TYR A 185 5.52 -2.55 10.98
C TYR A 185 6.98 -2.17 10.65
N GLY A 186 7.54 -1.15 11.31
CA GLY A 186 8.88 -0.66 11.06
C GLY A 186 9.04 -0.15 9.62
N THR A 187 9.71 -0.92 8.78
CA THR A 187 9.91 -0.60 7.36
C THR A 187 9.68 -1.83 6.52
N ILE A 188 8.77 -1.73 5.55
CA ILE A 188 8.51 -2.76 4.55
C ILE A 188 9.07 -2.28 3.22
N THR A 189 9.73 -3.18 2.51
CA THR A 189 10.14 -2.95 1.12
C THR A 189 9.55 -4.03 0.23
N ILE A 190 8.79 -3.61 -0.78
CA ILE A 190 8.29 -4.45 -1.86
C ILE A 190 9.22 -4.23 -3.06
N ARG A 191 10.04 -5.23 -3.36
CA ARG A 191 11.07 -5.24 -4.41
C ARG A 191 10.64 -6.05 -5.62
N ASN A 192 11.37 -5.91 -6.73
CA ASN A 192 11.02 -6.50 -8.03
C ASN A 192 9.57 -6.15 -8.44
N ALA A 193 9.12 -4.96 -8.05
CA ALA A 193 7.77 -4.48 -8.25
C ALA A 193 7.60 -4.03 -9.69
N SER A 194 6.63 -4.63 -10.39
CA SER A 194 6.29 -4.21 -11.74
C SER A 194 4.88 -4.64 -12.13
N ALA A 195 4.33 -3.97 -13.13
CA ALA A 195 3.04 -4.30 -13.70
C ALA A 195 3.10 -4.23 -15.22
N GLN A 196 2.19 -4.96 -15.87
CA GLN A 196 2.01 -4.96 -17.31
C GLN A 196 0.68 -4.30 -17.65
N GLY A 197 0.73 -3.21 -18.41
CA GLY A 197 -0.45 -2.52 -18.94
C GLY A 197 -0.43 -2.40 -20.46
N SER A 198 -1.40 -1.69 -21.03
CA SER A 198 -1.48 -1.46 -22.49
C SER A 198 -0.29 -0.63 -23.01
N ALA A 199 0.31 0.21 -22.17
CA ALA A 199 1.48 1.01 -22.50
C ALA A 199 2.81 0.27 -22.36
N GLY A 200 2.79 -1.00 -21.95
CA GLY A 200 4.00 -1.78 -21.65
C GLY A 200 4.17 -2.04 -20.14
N LYS A 201 5.39 -2.46 -19.78
CA LYS A 201 5.79 -2.66 -18.38
C LYS A 201 5.90 -1.30 -17.69
N VAL A 202 5.33 -1.19 -16.50
CA VAL A 202 5.51 -0.04 -15.59
C VAL A 202 6.11 -0.54 -14.28
N THR A 203 6.76 0.36 -13.56
CA THR A 203 7.30 0.12 -12.22
C THR A 203 6.64 1.10 -11.24
N PRO A 204 6.85 0.97 -9.92
CA PRO A 204 6.34 1.94 -8.95
C PRO A 204 6.78 3.38 -9.15
N GLU A 205 7.94 3.61 -9.75
CA GLU A 205 8.53 4.94 -9.90
C GLU A 205 7.59 5.92 -10.61
N GLY A 206 7.45 7.12 -10.03
CA GLY A 206 6.56 8.16 -10.54
C GLY A 206 5.07 7.93 -10.26
N GLY A 207 4.70 6.85 -9.56
CA GLY A 207 3.34 6.60 -9.10
C GLY A 207 2.89 7.56 -7.99
N GLU A 208 1.59 7.55 -7.71
CA GLU A 208 0.99 8.30 -6.61
C GLU A 208 1.32 7.60 -5.29
N LEU A 209 2.05 8.28 -4.41
CA LEU A 209 2.35 7.78 -3.06
C LEU A 209 1.10 7.87 -2.19
N ILE A 210 0.84 6.79 -1.44
CA ILE A 210 -0.25 6.68 -0.50
C ILE A 210 0.37 6.54 0.89
N GLU A 211 -0.09 7.37 1.82
CA GLU A 211 0.38 7.36 3.20
C GLU A 211 -0.76 6.94 4.14
N LEU A 212 -0.42 6.11 5.11
CA LEU A 212 -1.32 5.67 6.16
C LEU A 212 -1.73 6.89 6.97
N PHE A 213 -3.03 7.08 7.16
CA PHE A 213 -3.57 8.29 7.77
C PHE A 213 -4.59 7.97 8.86
N ASP A 214 -4.25 8.33 10.10
CA ASP A 214 -5.17 8.22 11.24
C ASP A 214 -6.16 9.39 11.20
N THR A 215 -7.42 9.07 10.94
CA THR A 215 -8.48 10.07 10.85
C THR A 215 -8.89 10.67 12.18
N ARG A 216 -8.67 9.93 13.28
CA ARG A 216 -9.04 10.34 14.64
C ARG A 216 -8.14 11.46 15.12
N THR A 217 -6.85 11.34 14.79
CA THR A 217 -5.82 12.31 15.21
C THR A 217 -5.42 13.26 14.09
N SER A 218 -5.90 13.03 12.86
CA SER A 218 -5.46 13.74 11.65
C SER A 218 -3.94 13.66 11.45
N THR A 219 -3.38 12.48 11.68
CA THR A 219 -1.93 12.24 11.67
C THR A 219 -1.55 11.27 10.56
N VAL A 220 -0.52 11.63 9.80
CA VAL A 220 0.15 10.69 8.89
C VAL A 220 0.99 9.71 9.72
N LEU A 221 0.75 8.42 9.53
CA LEU A 221 1.40 7.33 10.25
C LEU A 221 2.45 6.59 9.43
N SER A 222 2.59 6.89 8.15
CA SER A 222 3.64 6.31 7.32
C SER A 222 4.26 7.30 6.35
N GLN A 223 5.46 6.97 5.90
CA GLN A 223 6.16 7.68 4.83
C GLN A 223 6.62 6.66 3.81
N CYS A 224 6.17 6.81 2.56
CA CYS A 224 6.55 5.92 1.46
C CYS A 224 7.45 6.60 0.43
N SER A 225 8.23 5.80 -0.27
CA SER A 225 9.00 6.17 -1.45
C SER A 225 8.91 5.07 -2.51
N ALA A 226 9.01 5.46 -3.77
CA ALA A 226 9.02 4.54 -4.91
C ALA A 226 10.16 4.92 -5.86
N GLU A 227 11.11 4.00 -6.02
CA GLU A 227 12.29 4.20 -6.86
C GLU A 227 12.54 2.93 -7.68
N ASN A 228 12.70 3.06 -9.00
CA ASN A 228 12.84 1.93 -9.91
C ASN A 228 11.72 0.88 -9.70
N GLU A 229 12.11 -0.35 -9.31
CA GLU A 229 11.26 -1.52 -9.06
C GLU A 229 11.05 -1.76 -7.55
N GLU A 230 11.15 -0.73 -6.71
CA GLU A 230 10.98 -0.85 -5.26
C GLU A 230 9.98 0.16 -4.69
N VAL A 231 9.21 -0.29 -3.70
CA VAL A 231 8.34 0.51 -2.85
C VAL A 231 8.79 0.32 -1.43
N THR A 232 9.19 1.40 -0.74
CA THR A 232 9.56 1.35 0.66
C THR A 232 8.56 2.18 1.45
N CYS A 233 7.94 1.58 2.47
CA CYS A 233 7.02 2.25 3.37
C CYS A 233 7.48 2.07 4.81
N LYS A 234 7.69 3.20 5.49
CA LYS A 234 8.11 3.24 6.88
C LYS A 234 6.96 3.72 7.75
N TYR A 235 6.66 2.98 8.81
CA TYR A 235 5.79 3.47 9.87
C TYR A 235 6.49 4.60 10.65
N ILE A 236 5.82 5.73 10.80
CA ILE A 236 6.29 6.92 11.52
C ILE A 236 5.30 7.37 12.61
N GLY A 237 4.26 6.57 12.85
CA GLY A 237 3.31 6.81 13.91
C GLY A 237 3.92 6.69 15.32
N PRO A 238 3.15 7.04 16.35
CA PRO A 238 3.61 6.85 17.73
C PRO A 238 3.93 5.37 17.97
N PRO A 239 4.94 5.07 18.81
CA PRO A 239 5.22 3.68 19.19
C PRO A 239 3.95 3.02 19.71
N THR A 240 3.60 1.86 19.15
CA THR A 240 2.54 1.05 19.74
C THR A 240 3.11 0.39 20.99
N ASP A 241 2.88 0.99 22.15
CA ASP A 241 3.28 0.44 23.44
C ASP A 241 2.74 -0.99 23.60
N ASN A 242 3.66 -1.96 23.67
CA ASN A 242 3.42 -3.35 24.08
C ASN A 242 4.49 -3.79 25.09
#